data_AF-A0A6J6DIT9-F1
#
_entry.id   AF-A0A6J6DIT9-F1
#
_cell.length_a   1.000
_cell.length_b   1.000
_cell.length_c   1.000
_cell.angle_alpha   90.00
_cell.angle_beta   90.00
_cell.angle_gamma   90.00
#
_symmetry.space_group_name_H-M   'P 1'
#
loop_
_entity.id
_entity.type
_entity.pdbx_description
1 polymer ?
#
loop_
_entity_poly.entity_id
_entity_poly.type
_entity_poly.pdbx_seq_one_letter_code
_entity_poly.pdbx_strand_id
1 'polypeptide(L)'
;MTQVWRDVTFAHWPVPVAAVDALLPSGLEVDTYQGLAWVSLVGFEMDELRLRGFPAIPTTHRFLEFNVRTYVVGPEGTGVWFCSLDVAQWLPALVARIGFALPYDKGAVDVSHDRSRIVWTVDRTWPERAQGSLAISVEAGDVAPVSEDALATFLTSRWRLYAKTRGGRLVTAPVEHEPWPLTSARFIGADTGLAAIVGLEVQGDPIVHHASAVHVRVGLPKLLPKRRAKGPVTVWFDDDCGVCSASVRLLMNRTDSSVTFRPNRELDDAALLSVSADAIVVTAAGESWTAIEAVATILDRSGWLGRVGAFGLRLPGVHALAGLVYRWVAANRARLSARLGLAAGCQLPKSTS
;
A
#
# COMPACT_ATOMS: atom_id res chain seq x y z
N MET A 1 17.25 7.78 -10.82
CA MET A 1 18.30 7.32 -9.89
C MET A 1 18.86 6.02 -10.45
N THR A 2 20.16 5.85 -10.49
CA THR A 2 20.81 4.59 -10.93
C THR A 2 21.43 3.92 -9.71
N GLN A 3 21.39 2.60 -9.70
CA GLN A 3 21.96 1.75 -8.65
C GLN A 3 22.34 0.39 -9.22
N VAL A 4 23.23 -0.32 -8.54
CA VAL A 4 23.55 -1.73 -8.83
C VAL A 4 23.05 -2.55 -7.65
N TRP A 5 22.29 -3.59 -7.93
CA TRP A 5 21.91 -4.56 -6.90
C TRP A 5 22.82 -5.77 -7.02
N ARG A 6 23.45 -6.17 -5.93
CA ARG A 6 24.40 -7.29 -5.85
C ARG A 6 23.87 -8.38 -4.93
N ASP A 7 24.27 -9.61 -5.23
CA ASP A 7 23.96 -10.83 -4.47
C ASP A 7 22.46 -10.96 -4.16
N VAL A 8 21.64 -10.70 -5.18
CA VAL A 8 20.19 -10.63 -5.02
C VAL A 8 19.65 -12.03 -4.79
N THR A 9 19.10 -12.24 -3.60
CA THR A 9 18.57 -13.51 -3.14
C THR A 9 17.05 -13.41 -3.05
N PHE A 10 16.35 -14.27 -3.78
CA PHE A 10 14.90 -14.35 -3.75
C PHE A 10 14.44 -15.66 -3.12
N ALA A 11 13.39 -15.59 -2.31
CA ALA A 11 12.60 -16.73 -1.90
C ALA A 11 11.11 -16.42 -2.06
N HIS A 12 10.40 -17.23 -2.84
CA HIS A 12 9.04 -16.98 -3.27
C HIS A 12 8.10 -18.08 -2.75
N TRP A 13 7.05 -17.69 -2.04
CA TRP A 13 6.00 -18.60 -1.56
C TRP A 13 4.67 -18.28 -2.24
N PRO A 14 3.90 -19.31 -2.65
CA PRO A 14 2.51 -19.12 -3.00
C PRO A 14 1.70 -18.84 -1.73
N VAL A 15 0.74 -17.93 -1.83
CA VAL A 15 -0.16 -17.55 -0.74
C VAL A 15 -1.59 -17.40 -1.24
N PRO A 16 -2.61 -17.55 -0.37
CA PRO A 16 -3.99 -17.29 -0.75
C PRO A 16 -4.18 -15.86 -1.26
N VAL A 17 -4.92 -15.70 -2.37
CA VAL A 17 -5.22 -14.38 -2.97
C VAL A 17 -5.87 -13.45 -1.95
N ALA A 18 -6.82 -13.96 -1.16
CA ALA A 18 -7.52 -13.19 -0.13
C ALA A 18 -6.59 -12.62 0.95
N ALA A 19 -5.50 -13.33 1.29
CA ALA A 19 -4.54 -12.85 2.28
C ALA A 19 -3.76 -11.63 1.76
N VAL A 20 -3.41 -11.64 0.46
CA VAL A 20 -2.74 -10.49 -0.16
C VAL A 20 -3.73 -9.33 -0.36
N ASP A 21 -4.94 -9.60 -0.84
CA ASP A 21 -5.96 -8.60 -1.12
C ASP A 21 -6.30 -7.74 0.10
N ALA A 22 -6.40 -8.37 1.28
CA ALA A 22 -6.64 -7.68 2.55
C ALA A 22 -5.56 -6.64 2.93
N LEU A 23 -4.35 -6.75 2.38
CA LEU A 23 -3.25 -5.82 2.62
C LEU A 23 -3.22 -4.66 1.62
N LEU A 24 -3.84 -4.85 0.46
CA LEU A 24 -3.75 -3.90 -0.64
C LEU A 24 -4.66 -2.71 -0.39
N PRO A 25 -4.17 -1.48 -0.62
CA PRO A 25 -5.05 -0.33 -0.67
C PRO A 25 -5.96 -0.35 -1.90
N SER A 26 -7.10 0.34 -1.79
CA SER A 26 -8.00 0.60 -2.90
C SER A 26 -7.24 1.09 -4.15
N GLY A 27 -7.52 0.47 -5.29
CA GLY A 27 -6.93 0.81 -6.58
C GLY A 27 -5.71 -0.04 -6.96
N LEU A 28 -5.32 -1.01 -6.14
CA LEU A 28 -4.45 -2.12 -6.52
C LEU A 28 -5.25 -3.42 -6.47
N GLU A 29 -4.98 -4.30 -7.43
CA GLU A 29 -5.53 -5.65 -7.51
C GLU A 29 -4.38 -6.65 -7.37
N VAL A 30 -4.64 -7.82 -6.79
CA VAL A 30 -3.63 -8.88 -6.66
C VAL A 30 -3.26 -9.41 -8.04
N ASP A 31 -1.97 -9.44 -8.39
CA ASP A 31 -1.49 -10.08 -9.60
C ASP A 31 -1.23 -11.57 -9.31
N THR A 32 -1.83 -12.45 -10.10
CA THR A 32 -1.77 -13.90 -9.87
C THR A 32 -1.07 -14.60 -11.01
N TYR A 33 -0.31 -15.65 -10.68
CA TYR A 33 0.21 -16.58 -11.67
C TYR A 33 -0.46 -17.93 -11.47
N GLN A 34 -1.12 -18.43 -12.52
CA GLN A 34 -1.92 -19.66 -12.47
C GLN A 34 -2.95 -19.67 -11.31
N GLY A 35 -3.55 -18.51 -11.03
CA GLY A 35 -4.57 -18.34 -9.98
C GLY A 35 -4.03 -18.25 -8.55
N LEU A 36 -2.71 -18.30 -8.35
CA LEU A 36 -2.07 -18.13 -7.04
C LEU A 36 -1.45 -16.73 -6.91
N ALA A 37 -1.59 -16.14 -5.73
CA ALA A 37 -0.81 -14.97 -5.34
C ALA A 37 0.54 -15.42 -4.78
N TRP A 38 1.51 -14.50 -4.78
CA TRP A 38 2.88 -14.81 -4.39
C TRP A 38 3.44 -13.72 -3.48
N VAL A 39 4.15 -14.13 -2.44
CA VAL A 39 4.95 -13.25 -1.58
C VAL A 39 6.42 -13.63 -1.72
N SER A 40 7.29 -12.64 -1.65
CA SER A 40 8.73 -12.85 -1.77
C SER A 40 9.48 -12.16 -0.65
N LEU A 41 10.45 -12.89 -0.09
CA LEU A 41 11.54 -12.32 0.66
C LEU A 41 12.69 -12.05 -0.31
N VAL A 42 13.23 -10.84 -0.29
CA VAL A 42 14.31 -10.43 -1.18
C VAL A 42 15.39 -9.71 -0.40
N GLY A 43 16.58 -10.30 -0.34
CA GLY A 43 17.79 -9.68 0.22
C GLY A 43 18.75 -9.26 -0.89
N PHE A 44 19.30 -8.06 -0.81
CA PHE A 44 20.36 -7.62 -1.73
C PHE A 44 21.21 -6.49 -1.14
N GLU A 45 22.41 -6.34 -1.68
CA GLU A 45 23.25 -5.17 -1.46
C GLU A 45 22.96 -4.13 -2.56
N MET A 46 22.62 -2.90 -2.15
CA MET A 46 22.51 -1.77 -3.04
C MET A 46 23.84 -1.01 -3.08
N ASP A 47 24.42 -0.89 -4.28
CA ASP A 47 25.69 -0.25 -4.57
C ASP A 47 25.52 0.88 -5.59
N GLU A 48 26.48 1.79 -5.66
CA GLU A 48 26.57 2.87 -6.66
C GLU A 48 25.33 3.77 -6.80
N LEU A 49 24.67 4.09 -5.69
CA LEU A 49 23.50 4.98 -5.69
C LEU A 49 23.84 6.37 -6.24
N ARG A 50 23.29 6.74 -7.39
CA ARG A 50 23.51 8.04 -8.02
C ARG A 50 22.20 8.73 -8.39
N LEU A 51 22.06 9.98 -7.92
CA LEU A 51 21.05 10.91 -8.38
C LEU A 51 21.56 11.61 -9.65
N ARG A 52 20.71 11.67 -10.69
CA ARG A 52 21.08 12.29 -11.97
C ARG A 52 21.44 13.76 -11.75
N GLY A 53 22.66 14.14 -12.10
CA GLY A 53 23.15 15.52 -11.98
C GLY A 53 23.75 15.90 -10.62
N PHE A 54 23.85 14.97 -9.67
CA PHE A 54 24.47 15.20 -8.36
C PHE A 54 25.70 14.28 -8.17
N PRO A 55 26.69 14.70 -7.36
CA PRO A 55 27.77 13.81 -6.94
C PRO A 55 27.22 12.61 -6.15
N ALA A 56 28.02 11.55 -6.00
CA ALA A 56 27.65 10.42 -5.17
C ALA A 56 27.30 10.91 -3.75
N ILE A 57 26.19 10.42 -3.20
CA ILE A 57 25.76 10.82 -1.86
C ILE A 57 26.76 10.24 -0.85
N PRO A 58 27.42 11.06 -0.01
CA PRO A 58 28.34 10.57 0.99
C PRO A 58 27.65 9.59 1.93
N THR A 59 28.35 8.54 2.37
CA THR A 59 27.86 7.50 3.32
C THR A 59 26.83 6.50 2.79
N THR A 60 26.30 6.67 1.58
CA THR A 60 25.35 5.72 0.96
C THR A 60 26.00 4.93 -0.18
N HIS A 61 27.30 4.66 -0.07
CA HIS A 61 28.04 3.97 -1.13
C HIS A 61 27.56 2.53 -1.29
N ARG A 62 27.28 1.85 -0.16
CA ARG A 62 26.76 0.49 -0.09
C ARG A 62 25.86 0.31 1.12
N PHE A 63 24.71 -0.33 0.95
CA PHE A 63 23.87 -0.76 2.06
C PHE A 63 23.06 -2.00 1.73
N LEU A 64 22.70 -2.74 2.77
CA LEU A 64 21.89 -3.95 2.66
C LEU A 64 20.41 -3.59 2.77
N GLU A 65 19.61 -4.19 1.89
CA GLU A 65 18.16 -4.08 1.89
C GLU A 65 17.56 -5.48 1.90
N PHE A 66 16.56 -5.66 2.77
CA PHE A 66 15.78 -6.87 2.83
C PHE A 66 14.29 -6.50 2.77
N ASN A 67 13.54 -7.05 1.84
CA ASN A 67 12.13 -6.67 1.68
C ASN A 67 11.20 -7.88 1.62
N VAL A 68 9.99 -7.65 2.11
CA VAL A 68 8.82 -8.51 1.91
C VAL A 68 7.95 -7.83 0.87
N ARG A 69 7.73 -8.48 -0.27
CA ARG A 69 6.94 -7.90 -1.36
C ARG A 69 5.94 -8.87 -1.94
N THR A 70 4.88 -8.32 -2.52
CA THR A 70 3.87 -9.03 -3.29
C THR A 70 3.67 -8.38 -4.66
N TYR A 71 2.90 -9.01 -5.53
CA TYR A 71 2.70 -8.62 -6.92
C TYR A 71 1.30 -8.08 -7.14
N VAL A 72 1.21 -6.95 -7.84
CA VAL A 72 -0.04 -6.21 -8.00
C VAL A 72 -0.23 -5.71 -9.42
N VAL A 73 -1.49 -5.58 -9.81
CA VAL A 73 -1.92 -4.83 -10.98
C VAL A 73 -2.45 -3.49 -10.49
N GLY A 74 -1.83 -2.39 -10.95
CA GLY A 74 -2.29 -1.04 -10.64
C GLY A 74 -2.68 -0.25 -11.88
N PRO A 75 -3.07 1.03 -11.72
CA PRO A 75 -3.60 1.85 -12.81
C PRO A 75 -2.62 2.09 -13.97
N GLU A 76 -1.32 1.92 -13.74
CA GLU A 76 -0.25 2.12 -14.73
C GLU A 76 0.39 0.78 -15.13
N GLY A 77 -0.28 -0.34 -14.85
CA GLY A 77 0.17 -1.70 -15.17
C GLY A 77 0.67 -2.50 -13.95
N THR A 78 1.28 -3.64 -14.22
CA THR A 78 1.79 -4.56 -13.20
C THR A 78 3.01 -3.97 -12.47
N GLY A 79 3.20 -4.38 -11.23
CA GLY A 79 4.31 -3.93 -10.39
C GLY A 79 4.42 -4.70 -9.07
N VAL A 80 5.33 -4.24 -8.22
CA VAL A 80 5.51 -4.76 -6.86
C VAL A 80 4.86 -3.82 -5.84
N TRP A 81 4.32 -4.44 -4.80
CA TRP A 81 3.92 -3.77 -3.57
C TRP A 81 4.81 -4.25 -2.43
N PHE A 82 5.48 -3.32 -1.75
CA PHE A 82 6.32 -3.64 -0.61
C PHE A 82 5.46 -3.70 0.65
N CYS A 83 5.38 -4.87 1.26
CA CYS A 83 4.72 -5.09 2.54
C CYS A 83 5.62 -4.60 3.69
N SER A 84 6.91 -4.90 3.62
CA SER A 84 7.94 -4.27 4.44
C SER A 84 9.26 -4.14 3.69
N LEU A 85 10.08 -3.20 4.13
CA LEU A 85 11.37 -2.93 3.53
C LEU A 85 12.34 -2.53 4.64
N ASP A 86 13.25 -3.42 5.00
CA ASP A 86 14.20 -3.28 6.10
C ASP A 86 15.57 -2.86 5.57
N VAL A 87 16.13 -1.79 6.14
CA VAL A 87 17.51 -1.35 5.85
C VAL A 87 18.25 -0.91 7.10
N ALA A 88 19.57 -1.05 7.06
CA ALA A 88 20.48 -0.61 8.11
C ALA A 88 20.68 0.93 8.15
N GLN A 89 20.59 1.61 7.00
CA GLN A 89 20.96 3.02 6.89
C GLN A 89 19.75 3.97 6.93
N TRP A 90 19.79 4.96 7.83
CA TRP A 90 18.69 5.89 8.08
C TRP A 90 18.45 6.91 6.94
N LEU A 91 19.51 7.33 6.24
CA LEU A 91 19.44 8.45 5.30
C LEU A 91 18.75 8.06 3.98
N PRO A 92 19.08 6.91 3.33
CA PRO A 92 18.29 6.39 2.21
C PRO A 92 16.85 6.08 2.61
N ALA A 93 16.64 5.49 3.80
CA ALA A 93 15.30 5.19 4.32
C ALA A 93 14.43 6.44 4.43
N LEU A 94 14.99 7.55 4.93
CA LEU A 94 14.25 8.80 5.06
C LEU A 94 13.90 9.42 3.69
N VAL A 95 14.84 9.43 2.74
CA VAL A 95 14.60 9.93 1.37
C VAL A 95 13.53 9.08 0.67
N ALA A 96 13.59 7.76 0.81
CA ALA A 96 12.61 6.86 0.22
C ALA A 96 11.22 6.99 0.88
N ARG A 97 11.14 7.15 2.20
CA ARG A 97 9.87 7.40 2.92
C ARG A 97 9.22 8.71 2.51
N ILE A 98 10.01 9.77 2.35
CA ILE A 98 9.50 11.11 2.01
C ILE A 98 9.17 11.20 0.51
N GLY A 99 10.03 10.68 -0.36
CA GLY A 99 9.87 10.79 -1.82
C GLY A 99 8.94 9.74 -2.43
N PHE A 100 9.01 8.49 -1.97
CA PHE A 100 8.30 7.35 -2.58
C PHE A 100 7.19 6.79 -1.71
N ALA A 101 7.05 7.27 -0.46
CA ALA A 101 6.08 6.74 0.51
C ALA A 101 6.22 5.23 0.78
N LEU A 102 7.45 4.70 0.68
CA LEU A 102 7.76 3.30 0.92
C LEU A 102 7.84 2.98 2.42
N PRO A 103 7.45 1.76 2.86
CA PRO A 103 7.48 1.36 4.27
C PRO A 103 8.90 0.96 4.71
N TYR A 104 9.84 1.90 4.71
CA TYR A 104 11.21 1.62 5.17
C TYR A 104 11.25 1.47 6.69
N ASP A 105 11.43 0.26 7.17
CA ASP A 105 11.56 -0.09 8.57
C ASP A 105 13.04 -0.14 8.97
N LYS A 106 13.32 0.22 10.23
CA LYS A 106 14.68 0.36 10.73
C LYS A 106 15.09 -0.92 11.43
N GLY A 107 16.14 -1.56 10.95
CA GLY A 107 16.71 -2.76 11.55
C GLY A 107 18.18 -2.96 11.19
N ALA A 108 18.86 -3.83 11.91
CA ALA A 108 20.11 -4.39 11.41
C ALA A 108 19.77 -5.37 10.28
N VAL A 109 20.48 -5.26 9.16
CA VAL A 109 20.43 -6.21 8.06
C VAL A 109 21.87 -6.63 7.83
N ASP A 110 22.13 -7.93 7.88
CA ASP A 110 23.44 -8.52 7.71
C ASP A 110 23.38 -9.64 6.66
N VAL A 111 24.48 -9.82 5.95
CA VAL A 111 24.67 -10.93 5.03
C VAL A 111 26.00 -11.60 5.31
N SER A 112 26.00 -12.93 5.36
CA SER A 112 27.21 -13.74 5.48
C SER A 112 27.31 -14.74 4.34
N HIS A 113 28.54 -14.95 3.89
CA HIS A 113 28.88 -15.85 2.81
C HIS A 113 29.81 -16.94 3.36
N ASP A 114 29.42 -18.21 3.24
CA ASP A 114 30.24 -19.36 3.60
C ASP A 114 30.23 -20.39 2.46
N ARG A 115 31.32 -20.46 1.70
CA ARG A 115 31.46 -21.31 0.50
C ARG A 115 30.34 -21.03 -0.52
N SER A 116 29.38 -21.95 -0.65
CA SER A 116 28.21 -21.85 -1.51
C SER A 116 26.98 -21.31 -0.79
N ARG A 117 27.07 -20.97 0.51
CA ARG A 117 25.93 -20.56 1.34
C ARG A 117 25.87 -19.05 1.49
N ILE A 118 24.68 -18.49 1.28
CA ILE A 118 24.35 -17.09 1.52
C ILE A 118 23.30 -17.05 2.62
N VAL A 119 23.56 -16.29 3.70
CA VAL A 119 22.62 -16.14 4.82
C VAL A 119 22.38 -14.67 5.08
N TRP A 120 21.13 -14.27 4.91
CA TRP A 120 20.58 -12.97 5.28
C TRP A 120 19.95 -13.05 6.66
N THR A 121 20.19 -12.04 7.48
CA THR A 121 19.52 -11.88 8.78
C THR A 121 19.05 -10.45 8.95
N VAL A 122 17.86 -10.31 9.54
CA VAL A 122 17.22 -9.02 9.82
C VAL A 122 16.80 -8.97 11.28
N ASP A 123 17.17 -7.90 11.97
CA ASP A 123 16.68 -7.56 13.31
C ASP A 123 16.07 -6.15 13.27
N ARG A 124 14.76 -6.09 13.03
CA ARG A 124 13.99 -4.84 12.97
C ARG A 124 13.78 -4.30 14.39
N THR A 125 14.09 -3.02 14.55
CA THR A 125 13.94 -2.29 15.81
C THR A 125 12.74 -1.33 15.81
N TRP A 126 12.28 -0.89 14.63
CA TRP A 126 11.19 0.08 14.48
C TRP A 126 10.50 -0.07 13.11
N PRO A 127 9.17 0.12 12.97
CA PRO A 127 8.20 0.62 13.96
C PRO A 127 7.82 -0.38 15.05
N GLU A 128 7.89 -1.66 14.74
CA GLU A 128 7.73 -2.76 15.67
C GLU A 128 8.94 -3.69 15.59
N ARG A 129 9.17 -4.49 16.63
CA ARG A 129 10.27 -5.45 16.64
C ARG A 129 9.90 -6.67 15.82
N ALA A 130 10.80 -7.03 14.91
CA ALA A 130 10.66 -8.18 14.03
C ALA A 130 12.01 -8.82 13.81
N GLN A 131 12.03 -10.14 13.62
CA GLN A 131 13.22 -10.85 13.16
C GLN A 131 12.87 -11.63 11.90
N GLY A 132 13.89 -11.87 11.10
CA GLY A 132 13.78 -12.69 9.90
C GLY A 132 15.14 -13.17 9.45
N SER A 133 15.16 -14.26 8.70
CA SER A 133 16.36 -14.76 8.08
C SER A 133 16.04 -15.51 6.80
N LEU A 134 17.01 -15.56 5.89
CA LEU A 134 16.92 -16.36 4.68
C LEU A 134 18.28 -16.95 4.36
N ALA A 135 18.35 -18.28 4.34
CA ALA A 135 19.54 -19.03 3.99
C ALA A 135 19.29 -19.83 2.70
N ILE A 136 20.18 -19.64 1.73
CA ILE A 136 20.20 -20.39 0.48
C ILE A 136 21.60 -20.95 0.20
N SER A 137 21.69 -21.95 -0.67
CA SER A 137 22.94 -22.40 -1.26
C SER A 137 22.93 -22.18 -2.77
N VAL A 138 24.00 -21.61 -3.31
CA VAL A 138 24.24 -21.44 -4.74
C VAL A 138 25.45 -22.31 -5.10
N GLU A 139 25.22 -23.52 -5.60
CA GLU A 139 26.29 -24.40 -6.06
C GLU A 139 26.64 -24.12 -7.52
N ALA A 140 27.90 -24.31 -7.91
CA ALA A 140 28.38 -24.06 -9.28
C ALA A 140 27.67 -24.92 -10.35
N GLY A 141 26.96 -25.99 -9.95
CA GLY A 141 26.14 -26.84 -10.82
C GLY A 141 24.67 -26.42 -10.95
N ASP A 142 24.17 -25.54 -10.07
CA ASP A 142 22.77 -25.05 -10.06
C ASP A 142 22.59 -23.77 -10.90
N VAL A 143 23.58 -23.44 -11.72
CA VAL A 143 23.70 -22.19 -12.50
C VAL A 143 23.06 -22.35 -13.89
N ALA A 144 21.92 -23.05 -13.98
CA ALA A 144 21.13 -23.00 -15.20
C ALA A 144 20.50 -21.60 -15.30
N PRO A 145 20.69 -20.85 -16.41
CA PRO A 145 19.98 -19.61 -16.62
C PRO A 145 18.47 -19.88 -16.56
N VAL A 146 17.77 -19.23 -15.64
CA VAL A 146 16.31 -19.37 -15.50
C VAL A 146 15.57 -18.55 -16.59
N SER A 147 16.24 -18.26 -17.71
CA SER A 147 15.84 -17.26 -18.70
C SER A 147 14.56 -17.61 -19.49
N GLU A 148 14.05 -18.84 -19.36
CA GLU A 148 12.84 -19.31 -20.06
C GLU A 148 11.70 -19.74 -19.13
N ASP A 149 11.87 -19.69 -17.80
CA ASP A 149 10.77 -19.98 -16.89
C ASP A 149 9.82 -18.79 -16.78
N ALA A 150 8.57 -19.02 -17.19
CA ALA A 150 7.51 -18.02 -17.13
C ALA A 150 7.17 -17.62 -15.68
N LEU A 151 7.30 -18.54 -14.71
CA LEU A 151 7.07 -18.22 -13.29
C LEU A 151 8.20 -17.36 -12.73
N ALA A 152 9.46 -17.74 -12.94
CA ALA A 152 10.60 -16.89 -12.57
C ALA A 152 10.53 -15.49 -13.20
N THR A 153 10.11 -15.40 -14.47
CA THR A 153 9.86 -14.12 -15.14
C THR A 153 8.77 -13.32 -14.42
N PHE A 154 7.63 -13.94 -14.12
CA PHE A 154 6.55 -13.30 -13.34
C PHE A 154 7.03 -12.83 -11.95
N LEU A 155 7.88 -13.59 -11.27
CA LEU A 155 8.32 -13.30 -9.91
C LEU A 155 9.43 -12.22 -9.84
N THR A 156 10.20 -12.02 -10.91
CA THR A 156 11.38 -11.14 -10.87
C THR A 156 11.25 -9.92 -11.78
N SER A 157 10.58 -10.06 -12.92
CA SER A 157 10.57 -9.06 -13.99
C SER A 157 9.46 -8.04 -13.77
N ARG A 158 9.68 -7.13 -12.82
CA ARG A 158 8.70 -6.11 -12.40
C ARG A 158 9.28 -4.71 -12.53
N TRP A 159 8.83 -4.01 -13.57
CA TRP A 159 9.36 -2.69 -13.94
C TRP A 159 8.71 -1.51 -13.22
N ARG A 160 8.00 -1.74 -12.12
CA ARG A 160 7.25 -0.71 -11.41
C ARG A 160 7.04 -1.06 -9.96
N LEU A 161 7.09 -0.05 -9.10
CA LEU A 161 6.64 -0.14 -7.72
C LEU A 161 5.35 0.65 -7.52
N TYR A 162 4.56 0.19 -6.55
CA TYR A 162 3.45 0.94 -5.97
C TYR A 162 3.67 1.11 -4.47
N ALA A 163 3.25 2.26 -3.97
CA ALA A 163 3.34 2.64 -2.57
C ALA A 163 2.14 3.50 -2.18
N LYS A 164 1.95 3.76 -0.89
CA LYS A 164 0.84 4.56 -0.37
C LYS A 164 1.34 5.65 0.55
N THR A 165 0.97 6.89 0.23
CA THR A 165 1.21 8.04 1.14
C THR A 165 0.40 7.90 2.43
N ARG A 166 0.83 8.61 3.49
CA ARG A 166 0.04 8.73 4.74
C ARG A 166 -1.39 9.24 4.52
N GLY A 167 -1.63 10.01 3.45
CA GLY A 167 -2.97 10.50 3.08
C GLY A 167 -3.80 9.53 2.23
N GLY A 168 -3.38 8.26 2.13
CA GLY A 168 -4.08 7.21 1.40
C GLY A 168 -3.92 7.25 -0.12
N ARG A 169 -3.12 8.17 -0.67
CA ARG A 169 -2.88 8.26 -2.12
C ARG A 169 -1.86 7.24 -2.58
N LEU A 170 -2.13 6.59 -3.71
CA LEU A 170 -1.14 5.75 -4.39
C LEU A 170 -0.02 6.60 -5.02
N VAL A 171 1.20 6.10 -4.88
CA VAL A 171 2.40 6.58 -5.56
C VAL A 171 2.91 5.43 -6.41
N THR A 172 3.45 5.74 -7.58
CA THR A 172 4.13 4.76 -8.42
C THR A 172 5.43 5.31 -8.96
N ALA A 173 6.41 4.45 -9.19
CA ALA A 173 7.64 4.79 -9.88
C ALA A 173 8.07 3.62 -10.78
N PRO A 174 8.63 3.90 -11.98
CA PRO A 174 9.22 2.85 -12.80
C PRO A 174 10.53 2.38 -12.16
N VAL A 175 10.78 1.08 -12.23
CA VAL A 175 11.98 0.39 -11.74
C VAL A 175 12.57 -0.37 -12.92
N GLU A 176 13.36 0.31 -13.73
CA GLU A 176 13.94 -0.30 -14.92
C GLU A 176 15.15 -1.14 -14.56
N HIS A 177 15.14 -2.42 -14.92
CA HIS A 177 16.30 -3.30 -14.80
C HIS A 177 16.44 -4.11 -16.09
N GLU A 178 17.67 -4.57 -16.35
CA GLU A 178 17.96 -5.53 -17.41
C GLU A 178 17.36 -6.91 -17.05
N PRO A 179 17.20 -7.83 -18.02
CA PRO A 179 16.83 -9.21 -17.71
C PRO A 179 17.74 -9.78 -16.62
N TRP A 180 17.14 -10.40 -15.62
CA TRP A 180 17.87 -10.91 -14.47
C TRP A 180 18.78 -12.07 -14.88
N PRO A 181 20.06 -12.07 -14.51
CA PRO A 181 20.94 -13.23 -14.68
C PRO A 181 20.64 -14.26 -13.58
N LEU A 182 19.42 -14.79 -13.57
CA LEU A 182 18.93 -15.70 -12.52
C LEU A 182 19.60 -17.07 -12.63
N THR A 183 20.01 -17.57 -11.47
CA THR A 183 20.46 -18.93 -11.24
C THR A 183 19.52 -19.57 -10.22
N SER A 184 19.24 -20.86 -10.35
CA SER A 184 18.55 -21.57 -9.27
C SER A 184 19.46 -21.66 -8.04
N ALA A 185 18.82 -21.77 -6.88
CA ALA A 185 19.50 -22.01 -5.63
C ALA A 185 18.80 -23.14 -4.88
N ARG A 186 19.44 -23.65 -3.84
CA ARG A 186 18.82 -24.58 -2.90
C ARG A 186 18.37 -23.82 -1.66
N PHE A 187 17.11 -23.98 -1.28
CA PHE A 187 16.61 -23.47 -0.01
C PHE A 187 17.23 -24.25 1.16
N ILE A 188 17.72 -23.53 2.17
CA ILE A 188 18.26 -24.14 3.41
C ILE A 188 17.32 -23.89 4.58
N GLY A 189 16.77 -22.69 4.68
CA GLY A 189 15.85 -22.32 5.74
C GLY A 189 15.58 -20.83 5.78
N ALA A 190 14.47 -20.44 6.39
CA ALA A 190 14.12 -19.05 6.62
C ALA A 190 13.38 -18.91 7.94
N ASP A 191 13.61 -17.78 8.60
CA ASP A 191 12.68 -17.24 9.60
C ASP A 191 11.82 -16.19 8.88
N THR A 192 10.53 -16.49 8.77
CA THR A 192 9.56 -15.70 8.02
C THR A 192 8.79 -14.71 8.91
N GLY A 193 9.32 -14.38 10.10
CA GLY A 193 8.72 -13.43 11.03
C GLY A 193 8.37 -12.06 10.40
N LEU A 194 9.18 -11.58 9.45
CA LEU A 194 8.88 -10.35 8.70
C LEU A 194 7.62 -10.46 7.83
N ALA A 195 7.34 -11.65 7.25
CA ALA A 195 6.10 -11.89 6.50
C ALA A 195 4.90 -12.04 7.46
N ALA A 196 5.09 -12.73 8.58
CA ALA A 196 4.04 -12.93 9.57
C ALA A 196 3.53 -11.61 10.17
N ILE A 197 4.42 -10.64 10.42
CA ILE A 197 4.06 -9.33 10.97
C ILE A 197 3.18 -8.51 10.04
N VAL A 198 3.34 -8.68 8.72
CA VAL A 198 2.46 -8.05 7.73
C VAL A 198 1.20 -8.88 7.47
N GLY A 199 0.92 -9.90 8.28
CA GLY A 199 -0.27 -10.76 8.18
C GLY A 199 -0.19 -11.84 7.11
N LEU A 200 1.02 -12.15 6.59
CA LEU A 200 1.23 -13.19 5.59
C LEU A 200 1.89 -14.42 6.22
N GLU A 201 1.11 -15.48 6.37
CA GLU A 201 1.63 -16.80 6.72
C GLU A 201 2.08 -17.52 5.45
N VAL A 202 3.35 -17.94 5.44
CA VAL A 202 3.93 -18.74 4.34
C VAL A 202 4.22 -20.14 4.84
N GLN A 203 3.97 -21.14 3.99
CA GLN A 203 4.14 -22.56 4.31
C GLN A 203 4.83 -23.30 3.17
N GLY A 204 5.57 -24.35 3.52
CA GLY A 204 6.32 -25.17 2.58
C GLY A 204 7.62 -24.52 2.10
N ASP A 205 8.29 -25.22 1.17
CA ASP A 205 9.55 -24.76 0.62
C ASP A 205 9.31 -23.70 -0.47
N PRO A 206 10.03 -22.57 -0.44
CA PRO A 206 9.97 -21.55 -1.47
C PRO A 206 10.65 -21.99 -2.77
N ILE A 207 10.26 -21.34 -3.86
CA ILE A 207 11.12 -21.24 -5.04
C ILE A 207 12.19 -20.20 -4.74
N VAL A 208 13.46 -20.57 -4.89
CA VAL A 208 14.58 -19.67 -4.62
C VAL A 208 15.39 -19.38 -5.88
N HIS A 209 15.76 -18.12 -6.04
CA HIS A 209 16.62 -17.65 -7.12
C HIS A 209 17.75 -16.80 -6.56
N HIS A 210 18.86 -16.79 -7.27
CA HIS A 210 19.98 -15.91 -7.01
C HIS A 210 20.37 -15.16 -8.28
N ALA A 211 20.78 -13.90 -8.15
CA ALA A 211 21.41 -13.14 -9.22
C ALA A 211 22.60 -12.37 -8.67
N SER A 212 23.77 -12.54 -9.31
CA SER A 212 25.03 -11.94 -8.84
C SER A 212 25.00 -10.42 -8.87
N ALA A 213 24.51 -9.83 -9.97
CA ALA A 213 24.30 -8.39 -10.06
C ALA A 213 23.26 -8.02 -11.13
N VAL A 214 22.59 -6.88 -10.93
CA VAL A 214 21.76 -6.23 -11.96
C VAL A 214 21.82 -4.71 -11.85
N HIS A 215 21.85 -4.04 -13.00
CA HIS A 215 21.73 -2.59 -13.08
C HIS A 215 20.27 -2.17 -12.97
N VAL A 216 19.98 -1.23 -12.08
CA VAL A 216 18.62 -0.73 -11.83
C VAL A 216 18.55 0.79 -11.97
N ARG A 217 17.49 1.26 -12.61
CA ARG A 217 17.14 2.66 -12.78
C ARG A 217 15.76 2.91 -12.19
N VAL A 218 15.72 3.65 -11.08
CA VAL A 218 14.46 4.07 -10.45
C VAL A 218 14.09 5.46 -10.97
N GLY A 219 12.91 5.58 -11.59
CA GLY A 219 12.38 6.85 -12.06
C GLY A 219 11.83 7.73 -10.95
N LEU A 220 11.36 8.92 -11.31
CA LEU A 220 10.73 9.81 -10.36
C LEU A 220 9.38 9.26 -9.90
N PRO A 221 9.04 9.39 -8.61
CA PRO A 221 7.73 9.00 -8.11
C PRO A 221 6.65 9.91 -8.70
N LYS A 222 5.58 9.28 -9.21
CA LYS A 222 4.37 9.92 -9.69
C LYS A 222 3.25 9.65 -8.67
N LEU A 223 2.72 10.72 -8.10
CA LEU A 223 1.55 10.65 -7.25
C LEU A 223 0.31 10.42 -8.12
N LEU A 224 -0.36 9.29 -7.94
CA LEU A 224 -1.55 8.98 -8.72
C LEU A 224 -2.73 9.85 -8.26
N PRO A 225 -3.62 10.24 -9.19
CA PRO A 225 -4.86 10.91 -8.82
C PRO A 225 -5.67 10.00 -7.88
N LYS A 226 -6.30 10.58 -6.85
CA LYS A 226 -7.25 9.81 -6.03
C LYS A 226 -8.35 9.29 -6.96
N ARG A 227 -8.58 7.98 -6.95
CA ARG A 227 -9.70 7.38 -7.68
C ARG A 227 -10.97 8.07 -7.18
N ARG A 228 -11.70 8.71 -8.09
CA ARG A 228 -13.05 9.16 -7.81
C ARG A 228 -13.94 7.92 -7.81
N ALA A 229 -14.88 7.85 -6.88
CA ALA A 229 -15.91 6.82 -6.92
C ALA A 229 -16.54 6.79 -8.32
N LYS A 230 -16.45 5.64 -9.00
CA LYS A 230 -17.12 5.41 -10.28
C LYS A 230 -18.49 4.79 -10.01
N GLY A 231 -19.51 5.23 -10.75
CA GLY A 231 -20.87 4.69 -10.61
C GLY A 231 -21.60 5.18 -9.35
N PRO A 232 -22.76 4.57 -9.02
CA PRO A 232 -23.54 4.95 -7.85
C PRO A 232 -22.76 4.75 -6.54
N VAL A 233 -22.98 5.63 -5.57
CA VAL A 233 -22.36 5.57 -4.24
C VAL A 233 -23.42 5.48 -3.15
N THR A 234 -23.12 4.77 -2.07
CA THR A 234 -23.97 4.72 -0.88
C THR A 234 -23.29 5.45 0.28
N VAL A 235 -23.97 6.40 0.88
CA VAL A 235 -23.53 7.19 2.03
C VAL A 235 -24.17 6.62 3.29
N TRP A 236 -23.33 6.10 4.17
CA TRP A 236 -23.69 5.58 5.48
C TRP A 236 -23.44 6.64 6.54
N PHE A 237 -24.44 6.88 7.38
CA PHE A 237 -24.39 7.89 8.43
C PHE A 237 -24.99 7.38 9.74
N ASP A 238 -24.51 7.92 10.84
CA ASP A 238 -25.07 7.70 12.18
C ASP A 238 -26.44 8.37 12.31
N ASP A 239 -27.52 7.58 12.36
CA ASP A 239 -28.90 8.07 12.46
C ASP A 239 -29.31 8.46 13.88
N ASP A 240 -28.51 8.08 14.88
CA ASP A 240 -28.61 8.56 16.26
C ASP A 240 -27.96 9.94 16.46
N CYS A 241 -27.23 10.45 15.45
CA CYS A 241 -26.63 11.77 15.48
C CYS A 241 -27.48 12.81 14.73
N GLY A 242 -27.98 13.82 15.47
CA GLY A 242 -28.77 14.92 14.92
C GLY A 242 -28.02 15.77 13.88
N VAL A 243 -26.73 16.05 14.11
CA VAL A 243 -25.87 16.75 13.13
C VAL A 243 -25.68 15.93 11.86
N CYS A 244 -25.46 14.61 11.96
CA CYS A 244 -25.32 13.73 10.79
C CYS A 244 -26.62 13.69 10.00
N SER A 245 -27.75 13.47 10.67
CA SER A 245 -29.08 13.45 10.07
C SER A 245 -29.43 14.78 9.37
N ALA A 246 -29.16 15.92 10.00
CA ALA A 246 -29.39 17.24 9.41
C ALA A 246 -28.50 17.48 8.18
N SER A 247 -27.22 17.06 8.24
CA SER A 247 -26.28 17.16 7.13
C SER A 247 -26.74 16.33 5.94
N VAL A 248 -27.21 15.09 6.18
CA VAL A 248 -27.74 14.21 5.13
C VAL A 248 -28.96 14.83 4.46
N ARG A 249 -29.92 15.39 5.22
CA ARG A 249 -31.09 16.07 4.61
C ARG A 249 -30.68 17.23 3.70
N LEU A 250 -29.68 18.02 4.11
CA LEU A 250 -29.15 19.10 3.29
C LEU A 250 -28.51 18.57 2.00
N LEU A 251 -27.78 17.45 2.10
CA LEU A 251 -27.07 16.83 0.98
C LEU A 251 -28.01 16.13 0.00
N MET A 252 -29.07 15.46 0.47
CA MET A 252 -30.09 14.84 -0.37
C MET A 252 -30.71 15.82 -1.38
N ASN A 253 -30.88 17.09 -0.96
CA ASN A 253 -31.41 18.14 -1.83
C ASN A 253 -30.38 18.73 -2.81
N ARG A 254 -29.11 18.31 -2.74
CA ARG A 254 -28.00 18.85 -3.52
C ARG A 254 -27.28 17.81 -4.36
N THR A 255 -27.37 16.54 -4.01
CA THR A 255 -26.74 15.44 -4.75
C THR A 255 -27.63 14.93 -5.87
N ASP A 256 -27.03 14.46 -6.95
CA ASP A 256 -27.75 13.77 -8.02
C ASP A 256 -28.20 12.34 -7.62
N SER A 257 -28.95 11.67 -8.49
CA SER A 257 -29.52 10.34 -8.25
C SER A 257 -28.49 9.21 -8.12
N SER A 258 -27.20 9.48 -8.38
CA SER A 258 -26.14 8.50 -8.18
C SER A 258 -25.70 8.37 -6.73
N VAL A 259 -26.30 9.11 -5.80
CA VAL A 259 -26.01 9.06 -4.36
C VAL A 259 -27.21 8.51 -3.60
N THR A 260 -27.03 7.39 -2.92
CA THR A 260 -28.02 6.81 -2.00
C THR A 260 -27.58 7.06 -0.56
N PHE A 261 -28.49 7.46 0.32
CA PHE A 261 -28.20 7.62 1.74
C PHE A 261 -28.85 6.50 2.54
N ARG A 262 -28.10 5.87 3.45
CA ARG A 262 -28.53 4.76 4.29
C ARG A 262 -28.07 4.98 5.73
N PRO A 263 -28.89 4.65 6.74
CA PRO A 263 -28.45 4.69 8.13
C PRO A 263 -27.43 3.57 8.37
N ASN A 264 -26.46 3.80 9.26
CA ASN A 264 -25.41 2.83 9.55
C ASN A 264 -25.92 1.51 10.14
N ARG A 265 -27.09 1.47 10.81
CA ARG A 265 -27.73 0.21 11.25
C ARG A 265 -28.08 -0.77 10.11
N GLU A 266 -28.12 -0.30 8.86
CA GLU A 266 -28.32 -1.15 7.67
C GLU A 266 -26.98 -1.64 7.07
N LEU A 267 -25.84 -1.34 7.70
CA LEU A 267 -24.51 -1.70 7.22
C LEU A 267 -24.07 -3.04 7.80
N ASP A 268 -23.91 -4.05 6.95
CA ASP A 268 -23.56 -5.41 7.35
C ASP A 268 -22.05 -5.60 7.62
N ASP A 269 -21.20 -4.67 7.16
CA ASP A 269 -19.75 -4.72 7.37
C ASP A 269 -19.38 -4.19 8.76
N ALA A 270 -18.95 -5.08 9.66
CA ALA A 270 -18.62 -4.74 11.04
C ALA A 270 -17.47 -3.72 11.17
N ALA A 271 -16.49 -3.75 10.27
CA ALA A 271 -15.37 -2.80 10.30
C ALA A 271 -15.87 -1.41 9.90
N LEU A 272 -16.63 -1.31 8.81
CA LEU A 272 -17.22 -0.04 8.39
C LEU A 272 -18.29 0.46 9.36
N LEU A 273 -19.03 -0.43 10.02
CA LEU A 273 -19.99 -0.09 11.08
C LEU A 273 -19.30 0.61 12.24
N SER A 274 -18.17 0.06 12.72
CA SER A 274 -17.39 0.70 13.79
C SER A 274 -16.90 2.09 13.41
N VAL A 275 -16.46 2.28 12.16
CA VAL A 275 -16.02 3.59 11.64
C VAL A 275 -17.20 4.54 11.48
N SER A 276 -18.36 4.02 11.06
CA SER A 276 -19.56 4.82 10.81
C SER A 276 -20.13 5.49 12.05
N ALA A 277 -19.82 4.93 13.23
CA ALA A 277 -20.16 5.54 14.51
C ALA A 277 -19.49 6.91 14.67
N ASP A 278 -18.27 7.09 14.16
CA ASP A 278 -17.46 8.29 14.35
C ASP A 278 -17.24 9.13 13.09
N ALA A 279 -17.60 8.61 11.92
CA ALA A 279 -17.47 9.31 10.65
C ALA A 279 -18.52 8.88 9.63
N ILE A 280 -18.81 9.74 8.66
CA ILE A 280 -19.57 9.36 7.46
C ILE A 280 -18.71 8.38 6.65
N VAL A 281 -19.33 7.31 6.17
CA VAL A 281 -18.72 6.32 5.28
C VAL A 281 -19.43 6.39 3.94
N VAL A 282 -18.69 6.39 2.84
CA VAL A 282 -19.23 6.29 1.48
C VAL A 282 -18.69 5.02 0.87
N THR A 283 -19.54 4.18 0.28
CA THR A 283 -19.12 2.96 -0.41
C THR A 283 -19.51 3.00 -1.88
N ALA A 284 -18.65 2.45 -2.75
CA ALA A 284 -18.93 2.29 -4.18
C ALA A 284 -18.06 1.17 -4.77
N ALA A 285 -18.67 0.16 -5.40
CA ALA A 285 -17.96 -0.90 -6.13
C ALA A 285 -16.77 -1.51 -5.35
N GLY A 286 -16.97 -1.88 -4.08
CA GLY A 286 -15.94 -2.47 -3.21
C GLY A 286 -14.95 -1.46 -2.60
N GLU A 287 -15.02 -0.17 -2.97
CA GLU A 287 -14.24 0.89 -2.35
C GLU A 287 -15.03 1.58 -1.24
N SER A 288 -14.34 2.08 -0.22
CA SER A 288 -14.91 2.92 0.82
C SER A 288 -14.09 4.18 1.06
N TRP A 289 -14.77 5.28 1.34
CA TRP A 289 -14.20 6.57 1.73
C TRP A 289 -14.79 6.98 3.07
N THR A 290 -14.00 7.61 3.92
CA THR A 290 -14.43 7.99 5.26
C THR A 290 -14.09 9.46 5.56
N ALA A 291 -14.77 10.02 6.56
CA ALA A 291 -14.52 11.37 7.06
C ALA A 291 -14.50 12.44 5.95
N ILE A 292 -13.41 13.21 5.83
CA ILE A 292 -13.35 14.32 4.85
C ILE A 292 -13.27 13.82 3.40
N GLU A 293 -12.78 12.60 3.16
CA GLU A 293 -12.80 12.00 1.82
C GLU A 293 -14.21 11.57 1.43
N ALA A 294 -15.00 11.03 2.38
CA ALA A 294 -16.42 10.79 2.18
C ALA A 294 -17.14 12.09 1.76
N VAL A 295 -16.89 13.20 2.48
CA VAL A 295 -17.48 14.51 2.15
C VAL A 295 -17.06 14.98 0.75
N ALA A 296 -15.78 14.87 0.39
CA ALA A 296 -15.31 15.25 -0.94
C ALA A 296 -15.95 14.39 -2.06
N THR A 297 -16.15 13.09 -1.81
CA THR A 297 -16.83 12.17 -2.74
C THR A 297 -18.30 12.52 -2.90
N ILE A 298 -18.99 12.92 -1.84
CA ILE A 298 -20.39 13.39 -1.93
C ILE A 298 -20.47 14.71 -2.71
N LEU A 299 -19.58 15.66 -2.43
CA LEU A 299 -19.57 16.96 -3.10
C LEU A 299 -19.29 16.85 -4.61
N ASP A 300 -18.48 15.88 -5.05
CA ASP A 300 -18.28 15.60 -6.48
C ASP A 300 -19.60 15.27 -7.20
N ARG A 301 -20.63 14.83 -6.47
CA ARG A 301 -21.98 14.50 -6.95
C ARG A 301 -23.01 15.58 -6.68
N SER A 302 -22.59 16.77 -6.23
CA SER A 302 -23.47 17.91 -5.89
C SER A 302 -23.44 19.05 -6.92
N GLY A 303 -23.33 18.71 -8.20
CA GLY A 303 -23.27 19.68 -9.30
C GLY A 303 -21.92 20.42 -9.41
N TRP A 304 -21.90 21.54 -10.13
CA TRP A 304 -20.64 22.23 -10.46
C TRP A 304 -19.95 22.87 -9.25
N LEU A 305 -20.71 23.56 -8.38
CA LEU A 305 -20.17 24.15 -7.14
C LEU A 305 -19.65 23.06 -6.19
N GLY A 306 -20.36 21.92 -6.12
CA GLY A 306 -19.91 20.74 -5.38
C GLY A 306 -18.57 20.23 -5.87
N ARG A 307 -18.39 20.06 -7.19
CA ARG A 307 -17.11 19.63 -7.79
C ARG A 307 -15.96 20.60 -7.51
N VAL A 308 -16.22 21.91 -7.50
CA VAL A 308 -15.21 22.92 -7.11
C VAL A 308 -14.84 22.77 -5.63
N GLY A 309 -15.84 22.62 -4.75
CA GLY A 309 -15.61 22.37 -3.32
C GLY A 309 -14.84 21.06 -3.06
N ALA A 310 -15.21 19.98 -3.75
CA ALA A 310 -14.55 18.69 -3.68
C ALA A 310 -13.09 18.75 -4.17
N PHE A 311 -12.81 19.53 -5.21
CA PHE A 311 -11.45 19.79 -5.66
C PHE A 311 -10.66 20.54 -4.57
N GLY A 312 -11.24 21.62 -4.01
CA GLY A 312 -10.62 22.39 -2.95
C GLY A 312 -10.30 21.55 -1.70
N LEU A 313 -11.22 20.71 -1.26
CA LEU A 313 -11.03 19.80 -0.11
C LEU A 313 -9.93 18.75 -0.32
N ARG A 314 -9.53 18.46 -1.56
CA ARG A 314 -8.46 17.50 -1.87
C ARG A 314 -7.09 18.17 -2.04
N LEU A 315 -7.01 19.50 -1.95
CA LEU A 315 -5.73 20.20 -1.91
C LEU A 315 -5.00 19.90 -0.59
N PRO A 316 -3.71 19.54 -0.58
CA PRO A 316 -3.03 18.99 0.61
C PRO A 316 -3.20 19.81 1.90
N GLY A 317 -3.03 21.14 1.84
CA GLY A 317 -3.17 22.03 3.01
C GLY A 317 -4.62 22.19 3.49
N VAL A 318 -5.55 22.34 2.55
CA VAL A 318 -7.00 22.43 2.85
C VAL A 318 -7.51 21.11 3.41
N HIS A 319 -7.07 20.00 2.82
CA HIS A 319 -7.43 18.65 3.24
C HIS A 319 -7.03 18.37 4.69
N ALA A 320 -5.80 18.73 5.06
CA ALA A 320 -5.30 18.56 6.42
C ALA A 320 -6.12 19.37 7.44
N LEU A 321 -6.38 20.65 7.14
CA LEU A 321 -7.17 21.53 7.99
C LEU A 321 -8.63 21.06 8.10
N ALA A 322 -9.26 20.72 6.97
CA ALA A 322 -10.61 20.22 6.92
C ALA A 322 -10.76 18.90 7.68
N GLY A 323 -9.74 18.02 7.62
CA GLY A 323 -9.68 16.80 8.42
C GLY A 323 -9.61 17.08 9.93
N LEU A 324 -8.88 18.10 10.37
CA LEU A 324 -8.84 18.52 11.78
C LEU A 324 -10.20 19.05 12.24
N VAL A 325 -10.81 19.93 11.46
CA VAL A 325 -12.14 20.48 11.74
C VAL A 325 -13.18 19.35 11.79
N TYR A 326 -13.15 18.43 10.83
CA TYR A 326 -14.07 17.29 10.78
C TYR A 326 -13.97 16.44 12.04
N ARG A 327 -12.75 16.06 12.46
CA ARG A 327 -12.55 15.29 13.70
C ARG A 327 -13.06 16.02 14.94
N TRP A 328 -12.87 17.33 15.00
CA TRP A 328 -13.39 18.13 16.11
C TRP A 328 -14.93 18.13 16.13
N VAL A 329 -15.57 18.31 14.97
CA VAL A 329 -17.04 18.24 14.85
C VAL A 329 -17.54 16.84 15.24
N ALA A 330 -16.92 15.79 14.71
CA ALA A 330 -17.28 14.40 15.01
C ALA A 330 -17.17 14.09 16.51
N ALA A 331 -16.10 14.54 17.18
CA ALA A 331 -15.91 14.36 18.62
C ALA A 331 -16.90 15.19 19.48
N ASN A 332 -17.48 16.26 18.94
CA ASN A 332 -18.41 17.15 19.64
C ASN A 332 -19.86 17.01 19.14
N ARG A 333 -20.16 16.02 18.29
CA ARG A 333 -21.44 15.91 17.56
C ARG A 333 -22.67 15.85 18.46
N ALA A 334 -22.60 15.19 19.61
CA ALA A 334 -23.69 15.13 20.58
C ALA A 334 -23.99 16.51 21.20
N ARG A 335 -22.94 17.23 21.64
CA ARG A 335 -23.06 18.60 22.18
C ARG A 335 -23.57 19.58 21.12
N LEU A 336 -23.10 19.45 19.89
CA LEU A 336 -23.54 20.27 18.76
C LEU A 336 -25.01 19.99 18.42
N SER A 337 -25.43 18.73 18.41
CA SER A 337 -26.83 18.34 18.18
C SER A 337 -27.75 18.96 19.22
N ALA A 338 -27.39 18.86 20.51
CA ALA A 338 -28.14 19.46 21.60
C ALA A 338 -28.19 21.00 21.50
N ARG A 339 -27.04 21.65 21.25
CA ARG A 339 -26.95 23.12 21.15
C ARG A 339 -27.73 23.69 19.97
N LEU A 340 -27.80 22.96 18.87
CA LEU A 340 -28.51 23.37 17.65
C LEU A 340 -29.97 22.89 17.59
N GLY A 341 -30.43 22.16 18.62
CA GLY A 341 -31.78 21.60 18.64
C GLY A 341 -32.05 20.58 17.52
N LEU A 342 -31.02 19.88 17.06
CA LEU A 342 -31.12 18.91 15.97
C LEU A 342 -31.54 17.55 16.53
N ALA A 343 -32.73 17.09 16.17
CA ALA A 343 -33.24 15.78 16.56
C ALA A 343 -32.59 14.64 15.76
N ALA A 344 -32.20 13.58 16.47
CA ALA A 344 -31.86 12.29 15.88
C ALA A 344 -33.13 11.62 15.31
N GLY A 345 -32.98 10.78 14.29
CA GLY A 345 -34.01 9.77 13.97
C GLY A 345 -35.38 10.22 13.41
N CYS A 346 -35.55 11.39 12.78
CA CYS A 346 -36.75 11.58 11.94
C CYS A 346 -36.52 10.81 10.63
N GLN A 347 -37.23 9.68 10.46
CA GLN A 347 -37.16 8.78 9.30
C GLN A 347 -36.99 9.58 8.01
N LEU A 348 -35.84 9.45 7.35
CA LEU A 348 -35.64 10.04 6.04
C LEU A 348 -36.69 9.45 5.09
N PRO A 349 -37.39 10.27 4.28
CA PRO A 349 -38.24 9.73 3.23
C PRO A 349 -37.35 8.85 2.34
N LYS A 350 -37.80 7.60 2.12
CA LYS A 350 -37.09 6.65 1.24
C LYS A 350 -36.87 7.35 -0.11
N SER A 351 -35.62 7.38 -0.59
CA SER A 351 -35.32 7.90 -1.92
C SER A 351 -36.16 7.10 -2.92
N THR A 352 -37.07 7.77 -3.62
CA THR A 352 -37.82 7.17 -4.72
C THR A 352 -36.81 6.78 -5.80
N SER A 353 -36.65 5.47 -5.96
CA SER A 353 -35.81 4.76 -6.93
C SER A 353 -36.17 5.09 -8.38
#